data_AF-A8LU93-F1
#
_entry.id   AF-A8LU93-F1
#
_cell.length_a   1.000
_cell.length_b   1.000
_cell.length_c   1.000
_cell.angle_alpha   90.00
_cell.angle_beta   90.00
_cell.angle_gamma   90.00
#
_symmetry.space_group_name_H-M   'P 1'
#
loop_
_entity.id
_entity.type
_entity.pdbx_description
1 polymer ?
#
loop_
_entity_poly.entity_id
_entity_poly.type
_entity_poly.pdbx_seq_one_letter_code
_entity_poly.pdbx_strand_id
1 'polypeptide(L)'
;MSFDPTNHGFLKLDFTFPSNVAVYERELEGIDQSAHDQMRLNCYLSQDGDFVTVWDGLIDAYVTGISLGFGDDASFDFAEQYEETLFRGYISNDDEGAVILSALRLEQRIPNILVVPTKGRLECHMLKVG
;
A
#
# COMPACT_ATOMS: atom_id res chain seq x y z
N MET A 1 -2.56 15.20 20.28
CA MET A 1 -2.02 15.43 18.93
C MET A 1 -2.87 14.59 17.99
N SER A 2 -3.16 15.08 16.78
CA SER A 2 -3.82 14.28 15.75
C SER A 2 -2.91 13.12 15.31
N PHE A 3 -3.50 12.08 14.74
CA PHE A 3 -2.74 10.94 14.23
C PHE A 3 -1.84 11.33 13.04
N ASP A 4 -0.54 11.06 13.15
CA ASP A 4 0.46 11.25 12.09
C ASP A 4 1.12 9.90 11.74
N PRO A 5 0.81 9.31 10.57
CA PRO A 5 1.41 8.05 10.14
C PRO A 5 2.94 8.03 10.12
N THR A 6 3.59 9.18 9.94
CA THR A 6 5.06 9.27 9.90
C THR A 6 5.72 8.94 11.23
N ASN A 7 5.00 9.13 12.36
CA ASN A 7 5.45 8.70 13.68
C ASN A 7 5.40 7.17 13.87
N HIS A 8 4.82 6.44 12.90
CA HIS A 8 4.57 5.00 12.97
C HIS A 8 5.22 4.22 11.82
N GLY A 9 6.30 4.74 11.25
CA GLY A 9 7.08 4.02 10.22
C GLY A 9 6.41 4.03 8.85
N PHE A 10 5.69 5.10 8.51
CA PHE A 10 5.14 5.33 7.18
C PHE A 10 5.78 6.53 6.51
N LEU A 11 6.09 6.39 5.22
CA LEU A 11 6.60 7.43 4.35
C LEU A 11 5.43 8.07 3.60
N LYS A 12 5.30 9.40 3.67
CA LYS A 12 4.31 10.12 2.89
C LYS A 12 4.72 10.12 1.42
N LEU A 13 3.80 9.73 0.55
CA LEU A 13 4.05 9.69 -0.89
C LEU A 13 3.73 11.03 -1.53
N ASP A 14 4.63 11.49 -2.40
CA ASP A 14 4.53 12.80 -3.06
C ASP A 14 3.80 12.70 -4.40
N PHE A 15 2.52 12.33 -4.34
CA PHE A 15 1.62 12.41 -5.48
C PHE A 15 0.18 12.69 -5.03
N THR A 16 -0.62 13.28 -5.93
CA THR A 16 -1.97 13.73 -5.60
C THR A 16 -2.98 12.61 -5.88
N PHE A 17 -3.44 11.91 -4.85
CA PHE A 17 -4.68 11.13 -4.94
C PHE A 17 -5.87 12.10 -5.10
N PRO A 18 -6.97 11.68 -5.75
CA PRO A 18 -8.20 12.47 -5.80
C PRO A 18 -8.61 13.00 -4.42
N SER A 19 -9.18 14.21 -4.39
CA SER A 19 -9.70 14.84 -3.16
C SER A 19 -8.68 15.25 -2.10
N ASN A 20 -7.40 15.40 -2.44
CA ASN A 20 -6.31 15.76 -1.51
C ASN A 20 -6.10 14.75 -0.38
N VAL A 21 -6.50 13.50 -0.58
CA VAL A 21 -6.23 12.40 0.35
C VAL A 21 -4.72 12.17 0.41
N ALA A 22 -4.15 12.19 1.61
CA ALA A 22 -2.75 11.87 1.80
C ALA A 22 -2.57 10.35 1.77
N VAL A 23 -1.57 9.87 1.04
CA VAL A 23 -1.24 8.44 0.98
C VAL A 23 0.17 8.22 1.48
N TYR A 24 0.34 7.13 2.21
CA TYR A 24 1.57 6.74 2.85
C TYR A 24 1.87 5.28 2.55
N GLU A 25 3.16 4.96 2.45
CA GLU A 25 3.68 3.61 2.29
C GLU A 25 4.48 3.23 3.54
N ARG A 26 4.34 2.01 4.03
CA ARG A 26 5.16 1.53 5.15
C ARG A 26 6.64 1.55 4.76
N GLU A 27 7.47 2.11 5.61
CA GLU A 27 8.92 2.09 5.47
C GLU A 27 9.45 0.65 5.52
N LEU A 28 10.38 0.34 4.63
CA LEU A 28 11.02 -0.96 4.47
C LEU A 28 12.53 -0.79 4.63
N GLU A 29 13.08 -1.41 5.66
CA GLU A 29 14.51 -1.35 5.94
C GLU A 29 15.34 -1.87 4.75
N GLY A 30 16.28 -1.07 4.27
CA GLY A 30 17.19 -1.43 3.18
C GLY A 30 16.59 -1.41 1.78
N ILE A 31 15.36 -0.90 1.61
CA ILE A 31 14.73 -0.70 0.30
C ILE A 31 14.68 0.78 -0.01
N ASP A 32 15.10 1.17 -1.22
CA ASP A 32 14.91 2.54 -1.70
C ASP A 32 13.42 2.76 -2.07
N GLN A 33 12.76 3.62 -1.29
CA GLN A 33 11.38 4.04 -1.50
C GLN A 33 11.28 5.52 -1.88
N SER A 34 12.40 6.14 -2.29
CA SER A 34 12.41 7.54 -2.75
C SER A 34 11.59 7.76 -4.03
N ALA A 35 11.51 6.71 -4.86
CA ALA A 35 10.58 6.63 -5.98
C ALA A 35 9.49 5.60 -5.67
N HIS A 36 8.25 6.00 -5.88
CA HIS A 36 7.10 5.11 -5.80
C HIS A 36 7.17 4.03 -6.90
N ASP A 37 6.95 2.77 -6.52
CA ASP A 37 6.89 1.63 -7.43
C ASP A 37 5.47 1.04 -7.46
N GLN A 38 4.78 1.18 -8.59
CA GLN A 38 3.41 0.70 -8.81
C GLN A 38 3.29 -0.83 -8.77
N MET A 39 4.41 -1.54 -8.92
CA MET A 39 4.44 -3.00 -8.90
C MET A 39 4.68 -3.56 -7.51
N ARG A 40 4.97 -2.70 -6.53
CA ARG A 40 5.27 -3.13 -5.17
C ARG A 40 3.98 -3.47 -4.41
N LEU A 41 4.03 -4.62 -3.75
CA LEU A 41 3.04 -5.05 -2.76
C LEU A 41 3.59 -4.71 -1.37
N ASN A 42 2.91 -3.80 -0.68
CA ASN A 42 3.31 -3.32 0.64
C ASN A 42 2.07 -2.92 1.45
N CYS A 43 2.28 -2.55 2.71
CA CYS A 43 1.26 -1.92 3.53
C CYS A 43 1.16 -0.43 3.19
N TYR A 44 -0.03 0.03 2.86
CA TYR A 44 -0.34 1.40 2.53
C TYR A 44 -1.40 1.96 3.48
N LEU A 45 -1.38 3.28 3.63
CA LEU A 45 -2.32 4.01 4.47
C LEU A 45 -2.79 5.26 3.73
N SER A 46 -4.09 5.51 3.73
CA SER A 46 -4.67 6.78 3.25
C SER A 46 -5.33 7.51 4.39
N GLN A 47 -5.25 8.84 4.37
CA GLN A 47 -5.77 9.72 5.41
C GLN A 47 -6.51 10.91 4.79
N ASP A 48 -7.77 11.09 5.21
CA ASP A 48 -8.63 12.24 4.94
C ASP A 48 -9.14 12.80 6.27
N GLY A 49 -8.46 13.84 6.79
CA GLY A 49 -8.63 14.28 8.17
C GLY A 49 -8.32 13.15 9.15
N ASP A 50 -9.28 12.80 10.00
CA ASP A 50 -9.15 11.69 10.96
C ASP A 50 -9.59 10.34 10.37
N PHE A 51 -10.12 10.30 9.14
CA PHE A 51 -10.55 9.07 8.50
C PHE A 51 -9.37 8.37 7.83
N VAL A 52 -9.11 7.13 8.24
CA VAL A 52 -7.93 6.36 7.84
C VAL A 52 -8.37 5.03 7.21
N THR A 53 -7.72 4.65 6.12
CA THR A 53 -7.80 3.29 5.56
C THR A 53 -6.39 2.70 5.50
N VAL A 54 -6.23 1.47 6.00
CA VAL A 54 -4.98 0.70 5.92
C VAL A 54 -5.24 -0.57 5.12
N TRP A 55 -4.38 -0.85 4.16
CA TRP A 55 -4.47 -2.07 3.35
C TRP A 55 -3.08 -2.65 3.08
N ASP A 56 -3.02 -3.96 2.84
CA ASP A 56 -1.84 -4.65 2.35
C ASP A 56 -2.11 -5.04 0.90
N GLY A 57 -1.24 -4.62 -0.02
CA GLY A 57 -1.49 -4.86 -1.44
C GLY A 57 -0.79 -3.89 -2.36
N LEU A 58 -1.42 -3.58 -3.49
CA LEU A 58 -0.96 -2.55 -4.42
C LEU A 58 -1.42 -1.18 -3.94
N ILE A 59 -0.69 -0.13 -4.31
CA ILE A 59 -1.14 1.25 -4.03
C ILE A 59 -2.43 1.61 -4.77
N ASP A 60 -2.56 1.07 -5.99
CA ASP A 60 -3.63 1.30 -6.93
C ASP A 60 -3.68 0.08 -7.88
N ALA A 61 -4.43 -0.94 -7.47
CA ALA A 61 -4.60 -2.15 -8.26
C ALA A 61 -5.12 -1.88 -9.68
N TYR A 62 -5.96 -0.86 -9.86
CA TYR A 62 -6.54 -0.52 -11.15
C TYR A 62 -5.48 0.00 -12.13
N VAL A 63 -4.69 0.99 -11.71
CA VAL A 63 -3.60 1.55 -12.51
C VAL A 63 -2.54 0.48 -12.81
N THR A 64 -2.20 -0.35 -11.84
CA THR A 64 -1.25 -1.45 -12.04
C THR A 64 -1.78 -2.47 -13.06
N GLY A 65 -3.06 -2.86 -12.97
CA GLY A 65 -3.69 -3.75 -13.94
C GLY A 65 -3.65 -3.20 -15.37
N ILE A 66 -3.92 -1.91 -15.56
CA ILE A 66 -3.80 -1.25 -16.88
C ILE A 66 -2.35 -1.30 -17.37
N SER A 67 -1.38 -0.92 -16.53
CA SER A 67 0.05 -0.91 -16.88
C SER A 67 0.57 -2.28 -17.28
N LEU A 68 0.00 -3.34 -16.73
CA LEU A 68 0.34 -4.73 -17.05
C LEU A 68 -0.45 -5.32 -18.23
N GLY A 69 -1.38 -4.55 -18.82
CA GLY A 69 -2.16 -4.95 -19.98
C GLY A 69 -3.43 -5.78 -19.67
N PHE A 70 -3.90 -5.72 -18.42
CA PHE A 70 -5.11 -6.40 -17.95
C PHE A 70 -6.31 -5.46 -17.77
N GLY A 71 -6.19 -4.18 -18.13
CA GLY A 71 -7.25 -3.19 -17.91
C GLY A 71 -8.62 -3.52 -18.55
N ASP A 72 -8.62 -4.33 -19.60
CA ASP A 72 -9.83 -4.78 -20.31
C ASP A 72 -10.22 -6.25 -20.00
N ASP A 73 -9.48 -6.93 -19.11
CA ASP A 73 -9.76 -8.33 -18.76
C ASP A 73 -10.82 -8.42 -17.66
N ALA A 74 -12.08 -8.57 -18.07
CA ALA A 74 -13.21 -8.72 -17.15
C ALA A 74 -13.17 -10.00 -16.30
N SER A 75 -12.24 -10.93 -16.57
CA SER A 75 -12.08 -12.17 -15.79
C SER A 75 -11.03 -12.05 -14.68
N PHE A 76 -10.33 -10.91 -14.60
CA PHE A 76 -9.26 -10.71 -13.63
C PHE A 76 -9.39 -9.37 -12.90
N ASP A 77 -9.74 -9.43 -11.62
CA ASP A 77 -9.81 -8.26 -10.73
C ASP A 77 -8.52 -8.16 -9.90
N PHE A 78 -7.67 -7.17 -10.20
CA PHE A 78 -6.43 -6.96 -9.46
C PHE A 78 -6.67 -6.61 -7.99
N ALA A 79 -7.72 -5.86 -7.68
CA ALA A 79 -8.00 -5.45 -6.30
C ALA A 79 -8.42 -6.68 -5.48
N GLU A 80 -9.27 -7.54 -6.04
CA GLU A 80 -9.66 -8.80 -5.37
C GLU A 80 -8.47 -9.74 -5.14
N GLN A 81 -7.52 -9.78 -6.07
CA GLN A 81 -6.37 -10.69 -5.99
C GLN A 81 -5.21 -10.17 -5.13
N TYR A 82 -5.02 -8.85 -5.07
CA TYR A 82 -3.80 -8.25 -4.51
C TYR A 82 -4.05 -7.22 -3.42
N GLU A 83 -5.29 -6.87 -3.07
CA GLU A 83 -5.56 -5.92 -1.99
C GLU A 83 -6.35 -6.58 -0.84
N GLU A 84 -5.86 -6.40 0.38
CA GLU A 84 -6.56 -6.77 1.61
C GLU A 84 -6.75 -5.52 2.48
N THR A 85 -7.99 -5.09 2.65
CA THR A 85 -8.31 -4.01 3.61
C THR A 85 -8.13 -4.52 5.03
N LEU A 86 -7.17 -3.93 5.76
CA LEU A 86 -6.84 -4.31 7.13
C LEU A 86 -7.62 -3.48 8.16
N PHE A 87 -7.82 -2.20 7.88
CA PHE A 87 -8.54 -1.28 8.74
C PHE A 87 -9.21 -0.18 7.91
N ARG A 88 -10.38 0.25 8.36
CA ARG A 88 -11.06 1.44 7.83
C ARG A 88 -11.91 2.08 8.92
N GLY A 89 -11.57 3.31 9.30
CA GLY A 89 -12.25 3.98 10.39
C GLY A 89 -11.58 5.29 10.79
N TYR A 90 -12.07 5.90 11.85
CA TYR A 90 -11.49 7.12 12.39
C TYR A 90 -10.37 6.80 13.38
N ILE A 91 -9.27 7.57 13.32
CA ILE A 91 -8.17 7.54 14.28
C ILE A 91 -7.96 8.97 14.77
N SER A 92 -8.29 9.23 16.02
CA SER A 92 -8.38 10.60 16.54
C SER A 92 -7.03 11.15 17.02
N ASN A 93 -6.07 10.27 17.34
CA ASN A 93 -4.77 10.62 17.89
C ASN A 93 -3.72 9.52 17.71
N ASP A 94 -2.44 9.86 17.93
CA ASP A 94 -1.29 8.96 17.80
C ASP A 94 -1.34 7.73 18.72
N ASP A 95 -1.84 7.85 19.95
CA ASP A 95 -1.91 6.70 20.88
C ASP A 95 -2.91 5.65 20.37
N GLU A 96 -4.08 6.09 19.90
CA GLU A 96 -5.07 5.24 19.24
C GLU A 96 -4.49 4.61 17.97
N GLY A 97 -3.79 5.40 17.16
CA GLY A 97 -3.10 4.94 15.96
C GLY A 97 -2.08 3.84 16.25
N ALA A 98 -1.24 4.02 17.27
CA ALA A 98 -0.25 3.02 17.69
C ALA A 98 -0.90 1.68 18.08
N VAL A 99 -1.99 1.72 18.85
CA VAL A 99 -2.72 0.51 19.26
C VAL A 99 -3.33 -0.20 18.05
N ILE A 100 -3.99 0.54 17.15
CA ILE A 100 -4.59 -0.01 15.94
C ILE A 100 -3.52 -0.65 15.06
N LEU A 101 -2.46 0.09 14.71
CA LEU A 101 -1.39 -0.39 13.83
C LEU A 101 -0.67 -1.62 14.41
N SER A 102 -0.45 -1.64 15.73
CA SER A 102 0.12 -2.83 16.40
C SER A 102 -0.80 -4.05 16.31
N ALA A 103 -2.12 -3.86 16.40
CA ALA A 103 -3.08 -4.94 16.26
C ALA A 103 -3.14 -5.53 14.83
N LEU A 104 -2.79 -4.74 13.82
CA LEU A 104 -2.72 -5.18 12.42
C LEU A 104 -1.51 -6.07 12.10
N ARG A 105 -0.49 -6.10 12.98
CA ARG A 105 0.72 -6.94 12.83
C ARG A 105 1.41 -6.77 11.47
N LEU A 106 1.58 -5.51 11.05
CA LEU A 106 2.11 -5.19 9.73
C LEU A 106 3.48 -5.84 9.50
N GLU A 107 4.31 -6.00 10.52
CA GLU A 107 5.61 -6.65 10.44
C GLU A 107 5.58 -8.10 9.90
N GLN A 108 4.42 -8.76 9.93
CA GLN A 108 4.23 -10.11 9.39
C GLN A 108 3.90 -10.09 7.89
N ARG A 109 3.59 -8.92 7.33
CA ARG A 109 3.34 -8.68 5.91
C ARG A 109 4.68 -8.48 5.19
N ILE A 110 5.14 -9.53 4.54
CA ILE A 110 6.38 -9.54 3.77
C ILE A 110 6.15 -8.76 2.47
N PRO A 111 6.93 -7.71 2.17
CA PRO A 111 6.76 -6.95 0.94
C PRO A 111 7.14 -7.81 -0.28
N ASN A 112 6.38 -7.65 -1.35
CA ASN A 112 6.62 -8.34 -2.62
C ASN A 112 6.65 -7.34 -3.78
N ILE A 113 7.03 -7.82 -4.95
CA ILE A 113 6.97 -7.08 -6.20
C ILE A 113 6.35 -7.95 -7.30
N LEU A 114 5.47 -7.34 -8.08
CA LEU A 114 4.90 -7.96 -9.27
C LEU A 114 5.88 -7.85 -10.43
N VAL A 115 6.09 -8.97 -11.12
CA VAL A 115 7.00 -9.07 -12.27
C VAL A 115 6.27 -9.74 -13.42
N VAL A 116 6.49 -9.25 -14.65
CA VAL A 116 6.03 -9.89 -15.89
C VAL A 116 7.24 -10.37 -16.67
N PRO A 117 7.80 -11.56 -16.37
CA PRO A 117 9.00 -12.07 -17.03
C PRO A 117 8.72 -12.55 -18.46
N THR A 118 7.47 -12.83 -18.80
CA THR A 118 7.05 -13.19 -20.15
C THR A 118 5.62 -12.71 -20.36
N LYS A 119 5.29 -12.25 -21.56
CA LYS A 119 3.98 -11.67 -21.88
C LYS A 119 2.85 -12.61 -21.44
N GLY A 120 2.03 -12.17 -20.49
CA GLY A 120 0.85 -12.88 -19.98
C GLY A 120 1.07 -13.76 -18.75
N ARG A 121 2.29 -13.87 -18.20
CA ARG A 121 2.51 -14.51 -16.88
C ARG A 121 2.90 -13.47 -15.85
N LEU A 122 2.01 -13.24 -14.88
CA LEU A 122 2.27 -12.41 -13.72
C LEU A 122 2.89 -13.28 -12.62
N GLU A 123 3.98 -12.81 -12.04
CA GLU A 123 4.66 -13.46 -10.91
C GLU A 123 4.77 -12.50 -9.73
N CYS A 124 4.68 -13.05 -8.53
CA CYS A 124 4.88 -12.33 -7.28
C CYS A 124 6.21 -12.80 -6.67
N HIS A 125 7.17 -11.88 -6.56
CA HIS A 125 8.51 -12.16 -6.04
C HIS A 125 8.68 -11.43 -4.72
N MET A 126 9.35 -12.07 -3.76
CA MET A 126 9.73 -11.39 -2.51
C MET A 126 10.63 -10.20 -2.82
N LEU A 127 10.30 -9.04 -2.26
CA LEU A 127 11.13 -7.85 -2.41
C LEU A 127 12.40 -8.07 -1.59
N LYS A 128 13.55 -8.09 -2.26
CA LYS A 128 14.86 -8.31 -1.62
C LYS A 128 15.53 -6.97 -1.35
N VAL A 129 16.17 -6.88 -0.18
CA VAL A 129 17.11 -5.81 0.15
C VAL A 129 18.22 -5.79 -0.92
N GLY A 130 18.47 -4.60 -1.47
CA GLY A 130 19.48 -4.34 -2.49
C GLY A 130 20.88 -4.15 -1.93
#